data_AF-Q7M1S6-F1
#
_entry.id   AF-Q7M1S6-F1
#
_cell.length_a   1.000
_cell.length_b   1.000
_cell.length_c   1.000
_cell.angle_alpha   90.00
_cell.angle_beta   90.00
_cell.angle_gamma   90.00
#
_symmetry.space_group_name_H-M   'P 1'
#
loop_
_entity.id
_entity.type
_entity.pdbx_description
1 polymer ?
#
loop_
_entity_poly.entity_id
_entity_poly.type
_entity_poly.pdbx_seq_one_letter_code
_entity_poly.pdbx_strand_id
1 'polypeptide(L)'
;QALLDVEGKAVRNGGTYYLVPQLRPHGGGIEVAKIGKEDCPLTVVKSLDENSNGEPIMIASPLRSAFIPEYSLLKIGFSDPPKCAPSPWWTVVKDQSERRPTIKLSEYKRSELDYPFQFERVYTASKMYAYKLLYCGSEDEEEEIICKDIGIFRDQEGYQRLIVSRKNPLVVGFKKVESS
;
A
#
# COMPACT_ATOMS: atom_id res chain seq x y z
N GLN A 1 -4.28 -19.51 -3.88
CA GLN A 1 -5.32 -19.38 -2.83
C GLN A 1 -5.79 -17.93 -2.79
N ALA A 2 -6.75 -17.52 -1.95
CA ALA A 2 -7.11 -16.11 -1.79
C ALA A 2 -6.30 -15.45 -0.68
N LEU A 3 -6.09 -14.13 -0.76
CA LEU A 3 -5.64 -13.36 0.39
C LEU A 3 -6.68 -13.45 1.52
N LEU A 4 -6.21 -13.49 2.76
CA LEU A 4 -7.05 -13.61 3.95
C LEU A 4 -6.84 -12.37 4.83
N ASP A 5 -7.93 -11.91 5.43
CA ASP A 5 -7.89 -10.87 6.44
C ASP A 5 -7.41 -11.43 7.79
N VAL A 6 -7.25 -10.54 8.77
CA VAL A 6 -6.80 -10.92 10.13
C VAL A 6 -7.74 -11.88 10.85
N GLU A 7 -8.99 -12.02 10.38
CA GLU A 7 -9.97 -13.00 10.90
C GLU A 7 -9.97 -14.32 10.10
N GLY A 8 -9.12 -14.44 9.09
CA GLY A 8 -9.06 -15.62 8.21
C GLY A 8 -10.16 -15.68 7.16
N LYS A 9 -10.89 -14.58 6.92
CA LYS A 9 -11.88 -14.49 5.84
C LYS A 9 -11.21 -14.00 4.56
N ALA A 10 -11.72 -14.45 3.42
CA ALA A 10 -11.16 -14.05 2.14
C ALA A 10 -11.35 -12.55 1.88
N VAL A 11 -10.27 -11.88 1.47
CA VAL A 11 -10.26 -10.46 1.10
C VAL A 11 -11.11 -10.29 -0.16
N ARG A 12 -12.16 -9.46 -0.09
CA ARG A 12 -13.10 -9.23 -1.19
C ARG A 12 -12.47 -8.33 -2.25
N ASN A 13 -12.66 -8.69 -3.51
CA ASN A 13 -12.30 -7.82 -4.62
C ASN A 13 -13.25 -6.60 -4.64
N GLY A 14 -12.68 -5.38 -4.60
CA GLY A 14 -13.41 -4.13 -4.41
C GLY A 14 -13.82 -3.85 -2.96
N GLY A 15 -13.28 -4.59 -2.00
CA GLY A 15 -13.56 -4.37 -0.58
C GLY A 15 -12.73 -3.26 0.05
N THR A 16 -13.16 -2.80 1.23
CA THR A 16 -12.49 -1.75 2.01
C THR A 16 -11.86 -2.33 3.27
N TYR A 17 -10.57 -2.04 3.49
CA TYR A 17 -9.76 -2.59 4.57
C TYR A 17 -8.83 -1.53 5.14
N TYR A 18 -8.46 -1.65 6.42
CA TYR A 18 -7.26 -1.03 6.96
C TYR A 18 -6.06 -1.95 6.70
N LEU A 19 -4.91 -1.38 6.38
CA LEU A 19 -3.63 -2.09 6.40
C LEU A 19 -2.97 -1.85 7.75
N VAL A 20 -2.92 -2.90 8.58
CA VAL A 20 -2.42 -2.78 9.95
C VAL A 20 -1.16 -3.64 10.15
N PRO A 21 -0.13 -3.12 10.86
CA PRO A 21 1.03 -3.92 11.23
C PRO A 21 0.60 -5.14 12.04
N GLN A 22 1.16 -6.31 11.69
CA GLN A 22 0.87 -7.55 12.44
C GLN A 22 1.74 -7.69 13.69
N LEU A 23 2.89 -7.00 13.74
CA LEU A 23 3.83 -7.08 14.86
C LEU A 23 4.03 -5.68 15.47
N ARG A 24 3.57 -5.48 16.70
CA ARG A 24 3.88 -4.31 17.52
C ARG A 24 5.20 -4.51 18.30
N PRO A 25 5.95 -3.46 18.68
CA PRO A 25 5.65 -2.02 18.64
C PRO A 25 6.32 -1.29 17.45
N HIS A 26 5.78 -1.48 16.25
CA HIS A 26 6.39 -0.94 15.03
C HIS A 26 5.59 0.23 14.44
N GLY A 27 4.68 0.86 15.19
CA GLY A 27 3.76 1.95 14.75
C GLY A 27 2.37 1.48 14.30
N GLY A 28 1.58 2.37 13.69
CA GLY A 28 0.18 2.16 13.31
C GLY A 28 -0.05 1.75 11.86
N GLY A 29 -1.29 1.90 11.40
CA GLY A 29 -1.73 1.63 10.03
C GLY A 29 -1.23 2.62 8.98
N ILE A 30 -1.86 2.62 7.81
CA ILE A 30 -1.44 3.44 6.66
C ILE A 30 -2.38 4.62 6.46
N GLU A 31 -1.82 5.81 6.25
CA GLU A 31 -2.55 7.09 6.13
C GLU A 31 -1.86 8.02 5.13
N VAL A 32 -2.44 9.20 4.87
CA VAL A 32 -1.79 10.25 4.09
C VAL A 32 -1.26 11.38 4.95
N ALA A 33 -0.11 11.92 4.56
CA ALA A 33 0.48 13.10 5.19
C ALA A 33 0.84 14.15 4.16
N LYS A 34 0.79 15.42 4.60
CA LYS A 34 1.30 16.57 3.88
C LYS A 34 2.78 16.70 4.19
N ILE A 35 3.62 16.51 3.19
CA ILE A 35 5.07 16.45 3.38
C ILE A 35 5.79 17.56 2.62
N GLY A 36 6.76 18.21 3.27
CA GLY A 36 7.56 19.26 2.66
C GLY A 36 6.72 20.44 2.15
N LYS A 37 6.71 20.65 0.84
CA LYS A 37 5.99 21.76 0.17
C LYS A 37 4.70 21.32 -0.52
N GLU A 38 4.23 20.10 -0.28
CA GLU A 38 2.92 19.69 -0.78
C GLU A 38 1.85 20.64 -0.22
N ASP A 39 0.87 21.05 -1.01
CA ASP A 39 -0.27 21.85 -0.53
C ASP A 39 -1.45 20.97 -0.05
N CYS A 40 -1.42 19.69 -0.42
CA CYS A 40 -2.41 18.67 -0.09
C CYS A 40 -1.69 17.46 0.56
N PRO A 41 -2.30 16.73 1.51
CA PRO A 41 -1.72 15.49 2.01
C PRO A 41 -1.76 14.39 0.94
N LEU A 42 -0.65 14.19 0.23
CA LEU A 42 -0.58 13.25 -0.90
C LEU A 42 0.37 12.09 -0.65
N THR A 43 1.28 12.22 0.31
CA THR A 43 2.28 11.18 0.55
C THR A 43 1.71 10.08 1.43
N VAL A 44 1.81 8.83 0.99
CA VAL A 44 1.37 7.67 1.77
C VAL A 44 2.43 7.36 2.82
N VAL A 45 2.01 7.35 4.07
CA VAL A 45 2.87 7.11 5.23
C VAL A 45 2.29 6.03 6.12
N LYS A 46 3.16 5.44 6.93
CA LYS A 46 2.73 4.62 8.05
C LYS A 46 2.59 5.51 9.28
N SER A 47 1.46 5.38 9.98
CA SER A 47 1.18 6.15 11.18
C SER A 47 2.20 5.87 12.29
N LEU A 48 2.52 6.92 13.04
CA LEU A 48 3.35 6.84 14.23
C LEU A 48 2.55 6.41 15.46
N ASP A 49 1.23 6.62 15.46
CA ASP A 49 0.34 6.16 16.54
C ASP A 49 0.05 4.66 16.42
N GLU A 50 0.53 3.86 17.36
CA GLU A 50 0.36 2.40 17.39
C GLU A 50 -1.10 1.94 17.56
N ASN A 51 -1.98 2.84 17.99
CA ASN A 51 -3.40 2.58 18.17
C ASN A 51 -4.21 2.94 16.92
N SER A 52 -3.63 3.71 16.01
CA SER A 52 -4.27 4.09 14.75
C SER A 52 -4.31 2.90 13.79
N ASN A 53 -5.50 2.56 13.29
CA ASN A 53 -5.63 1.65 12.15
C ASN A 53 -5.23 2.33 10.82
N GLY A 54 -4.93 3.63 10.84
CA GLY A 54 -4.78 4.46 9.66
C GLY A 54 -6.12 4.73 8.97
N GLU A 55 -6.03 5.04 7.69
CA GLU A 55 -7.16 5.32 6.83
C GLU A 55 -7.61 4.08 6.04
N PRO A 56 -8.92 3.96 5.76
CA PRO A 56 -9.46 2.82 5.04
C PRO A 56 -9.08 2.86 3.55
N ILE A 57 -8.50 1.77 3.05
CA ILE A 57 -8.12 1.58 1.65
C ILE A 57 -9.12 0.72 0.88
N MET A 58 -9.29 0.99 -0.40
CA MET A 58 -9.95 0.12 -1.37
C MET A 58 -8.91 -0.71 -2.11
N ILE A 59 -9.22 -1.98 -2.34
CA ILE A 59 -8.36 -2.91 -3.08
C ILE A 59 -9.13 -3.55 -4.23
N ALA A 60 -8.57 -3.52 -5.43
CA ALA A 60 -9.21 -4.06 -6.63
C ALA A 60 -8.23 -4.87 -7.48
N SER A 61 -8.70 -5.99 -8.04
CA SER A 61 -7.99 -6.80 -9.03
C SER A 61 -8.76 -6.79 -10.35
N PRO A 62 -8.10 -6.84 -11.52
CA PRO A 62 -8.77 -6.93 -12.81
C PRO A 62 -9.43 -8.31 -13.03
N LEU A 63 -9.09 -9.30 -12.21
CA LEU A 63 -9.61 -10.65 -12.33
C LEU A 63 -11.09 -10.69 -11.97
N ARG A 64 -11.89 -11.43 -12.76
CA ARG A 64 -13.31 -11.68 -12.50
C ARG A 64 -13.50 -12.69 -11.37
N SER A 65 -13.17 -12.28 -10.15
CA SER A 65 -13.27 -13.07 -8.92
C SER A 65 -13.89 -12.23 -7.80
N ALA A 66 -14.72 -12.86 -6.95
CA ALA A 66 -15.32 -12.21 -5.78
C ALA A 66 -14.29 -11.89 -4.68
N PHE A 67 -13.16 -12.62 -4.67
CA PHE A 67 -12.07 -12.46 -3.70
C PHE A 67 -10.76 -12.21 -4.43
N ILE A 68 -9.78 -11.60 -3.77
CA ILE A 68 -8.45 -11.35 -4.32
C ILE A 68 -7.61 -12.64 -4.30
N PRO A 69 -7.26 -13.23 -5.45
CA PRO A 69 -6.30 -14.33 -5.50
C PRO A 69 -4.90 -13.88 -5.07
N GLU A 70 -4.13 -14.78 -4.48
CA GLU A 70 -2.69 -14.59 -4.27
C GLU A 70 -1.99 -14.25 -5.59
N TYR A 71 -0.92 -13.45 -5.50
CA TYR A 71 -0.14 -12.98 -6.67
C TYR A 71 -0.93 -12.16 -7.69
N SER A 72 -2.14 -11.71 -7.35
CA SER A 72 -2.87 -10.80 -8.22
C SER A 72 -2.20 -9.43 -8.25
N LEU A 73 -2.17 -8.85 -9.45
CA LEU A 73 -1.93 -7.44 -9.67
C LEU A 73 -3.16 -6.63 -9.22
N LEU A 74 -2.90 -5.53 -8.51
CA LEU A 74 -3.89 -4.78 -7.74
C LEU A 74 -3.78 -3.28 -7.94
N LYS A 75 -4.92 -2.62 -7.79
CA LYS A 75 -5.04 -1.19 -7.58
C LYS A 75 -5.37 -0.96 -6.11
N ILE A 76 -4.65 -0.04 -5.50
CA ILE A 76 -4.81 0.34 -4.09
C ILE A 76 -5.05 1.84 -4.04
N GLY A 77 -5.99 2.27 -3.23
CA GLY A 77 -6.29 3.68 -3.03
C GLY A 77 -7.02 3.92 -1.71
N PHE A 78 -7.12 5.16 -1.26
CA PHE A 78 -7.95 5.48 -0.10
C PHE A 78 -9.42 5.55 -0.48
N SER A 79 -10.29 5.02 0.38
CA SER A 79 -11.74 5.07 0.20
C SER A 79 -12.33 6.45 0.45
N ASP A 80 -11.68 7.26 1.29
CA ASP A 80 -12.02 8.66 1.55
C ASP A 80 -10.76 9.52 1.44
N PRO A 81 -10.25 9.75 0.21
CA PRO A 81 -9.04 10.54 0.03
C PRO A 81 -9.30 12.02 0.38
N PRO A 82 -8.24 12.79 0.66
CA PRO A 82 -8.34 14.24 0.78
C PRO A 82 -9.01 14.84 -0.45
N LYS A 83 -9.94 15.79 -0.26
CA LYS A 83 -10.70 16.41 -1.38
C LYS A 83 -9.82 17.11 -2.41
N CYS A 84 -8.63 17.57 -2.00
CA CYS A 84 -7.65 18.19 -2.88
C CYS A 84 -6.77 17.16 -3.63
N ALA A 85 -6.85 15.87 -3.28
CA ALA A 85 -6.05 14.85 -3.91
C ALA A 85 -6.49 14.69 -5.37
N PRO A 86 -5.53 14.66 -6.31
CA PRO A 86 -5.87 14.53 -7.72
C PRO A 86 -6.44 13.15 -8.05
N SER A 87 -6.08 12.12 -7.26
CA SER A 87 -6.58 10.75 -7.36
C SER A 87 -6.73 10.11 -5.98
N PRO A 88 -7.67 9.15 -5.78
CA PRO A 88 -7.66 8.28 -4.60
C PRO A 88 -6.57 7.21 -4.68
N TRP A 89 -6.06 6.93 -5.88
CA TRP A 89 -5.22 5.77 -6.17
C TRP A 89 -3.75 6.03 -5.88
N TRP A 90 -3.09 5.00 -5.37
CA TRP A 90 -1.66 5.01 -5.11
C TRP A 90 -0.88 4.90 -6.42
N THR A 91 0.23 5.61 -6.50
CA THR A 91 1.21 5.50 -7.58
C THR A 91 2.62 5.74 -7.02
N VAL A 92 3.65 5.49 -7.83
CA VAL A 92 5.05 5.74 -7.48
C VAL A 92 5.52 7.02 -8.14
N VAL A 93 5.93 8.00 -7.33
CA VAL A 93 6.53 9.25 -7.79
C VAL A 93 8.03 9.24 -7.47
N LYS A 94 8.87 9.52 -8.48
CA LYS A 94 10.31 9.70 -8.35
C LYS A 94 10.74 10.88 -9.22
N ASP A 95 10.62 12.08 -8.69
CA ASP A 95 11.06 13.31 -9.35
C ASP A 95 12.28 13.92 -8.62
N GLN A 96 12.70 15.11 -9.04
CA GLN A 96 13.85 15.79 -8.42
C GLN A 96 13.63 16.15 -6.94
N SER A 97 12.37 16.31 -6.52
CA SER A 97 12.00 16.55 -5.11
C SER A 97 12.00 15.25 -4.31
N GLU A 98 11.63 14.13 -4.93
CA GLU A 98 11.60 12.79 -4.35
C GLU A 98 12.85 11.99 -4.74
N ARG A 99 13.93 12.12 -3.94
CA ARG A 99 15.17 11.35 -4.11
C ARG A 99 14.97 9.83 -4.11
N ARG A 100 13.83 9.34 -3.60
CA ARG A 100 13.45 7.93 -3.54
C ARG A 100 12.11 7.74 -4.22
N PRO A 101 11.84 6.61 -4.89
CA PRO A 101 10.52 6.34 -5.43
C PRO A 101 9.51 6.18 -4.28
N THR A 102 8.65 7.17 -4.11
CA THR A 102 7.73 7.31 -2.98
C THR A 102 6.30 7.01 -3.42
N ILE A 103 5.51 6.39 -2.55
CA ILE A 103 4.09 6.13 -2.81
C ILE A 103 3.27 7.39 -2.53
N LYS A 104 2.51 7.86 -3.52
CA LYS A 104 1.67 9.06 -3.42
C LYS A 104 0.31 8.90 -4.09
N LEU A 105 -0.59 9.83 -3.77
CA LEU A 105 -1.84 10.08 -4.48
C LEU A 105 -1.59 11.05 -5.64
N SER A 106 -1.55 10.53 -6.86
CA SER A 106 -1.28 11.31 -8.07
C SER A 106 -1.90 10.67 -9.30
N GLU A 107 -2.23 11.48 -10.31
CA GLU A 107 -2.63 11.02 -11.63
C GLU A 107 -1.44 10.53 -12.47
N TYR A 108 -0.21 10.76 -12.00
CA TYR A 108 1.01 10.29 -12.65
C TYR A 108 1.07 8.76 -12.63
N LYS A 109 1.16 8.14 -13.81
CA LYS A 109 1.40 6.70 -13.96
C LYS A 109 2.87 6.47 -14.27
N ARG A 110 3.59 5.84 -13.34
CA ARG A 110 4.98 5.41 -13.57
C ARG A 110 5.08 4.12 -14.36
N SER A 111 4.11 3.22 -14.18
CA SER A 111 4.01 1.97 -14.93
C SER A 111 2.83 2.07 -15.90
N GLU A 112 2.94 1.38 -17.03
CA GLU A 112 1.82 1.15 -17.94
C GLU A 112 0.77 0.19 -17.35
N LEU A 113 1.10 -0.52 -16.27
CA LEU A 113 0.16 -1.36 -15.55
C LEU A 113 -0.87 -0.52 -14.79
N ASP A 114 -2.15 -0.74 -15.09
CA ASP A 114 -3.26 -0.14 -14.33
C ASP A 114 -3.39 -0.69 -12.89
N TYR A 115 -2.74 -1.81 -12.61
CA TYR A 115 -2.79 -2.55 -11.34
C TYR A 115 -1.37 -2.87 -10.84
N PRO A 116 -0.54 -1.87 -10.49
CA PRO A 116 0.90 -2.07 -10.31
C PRO A 116 1.27 -2.53 -8.90
N PHE A 117 0.33 -3.01 -8.08
CA PHE A 117 0.62 -3.48 -6.71
C PHE A 117 0.34 -4.96 -6.56
N GLN A 118 1.04 -5.60 -5.63
CA GLN A 118 0.82 -7.00 -5.30
C GLN A 118 1.05 -7.22 -3.81
N PHE A 119 0.39 -8.23 -3.23
CA PHE A 119 0.70 -8.72 -1.90
C PHE A 119 1.29 -10.13 -1.97
N GLU A 120 2.39 -10.34 -1.26
CA GLU A 120 3.05 -11.64 -1.11
C GLU A 120 2.92 -12.11 0.33
N ARG A 121 2.43 -13.33 0.55
CA ARG A 121 2.23 -13.87 1.89
C ARG A 121 3.56 -14.09 2.60
N VAL A 122 3.63 -13.68 3.86
CA VAL A 122 4.76 -13.95 4.77
C VAL A 122 4.32 -14.98 5.79
N TYR A 123 5.09 -16.07 5.89
CA TYR A 123 4.87 -17.06 6.93
C TYR A 123 5.48 -16.57 8.24
N THR A 124 4.60 -16.24 9.20
CA THR A 124 4.99 -15.82 10.55
C THR A 124 4.86 -16.99 11.52
N ALA A 125 5.72 -17.02 12.55
CA ALA A 125 5.65 -18.06 13.60
C ALA A 125 4.31 -18.05 14.37
N SER A 126 3.63 -16.92 14.38
CA SER A 126 2.36 -16.69 15.09
C SER A 126 1.11 -17.13 14.32
N LYS A 127 1.25 -17.74 13.13
CA LYS A 127 0.13 -18.10 12.23
C LYS A 127 -0.74 -16.91 11.79
N MET A 128 -0.25 -15.68 11.96
CA MET A 128 -0.98 -14.49 11.50
C MET A 128 -0.95 -14.40 9.97
N TYR A 129 -2.05 -13.94 9.38
CA TYR A 129 -2.13 -13.63 7.96
C TYR A 129 -1.43 -12.31 7.68
N ALA A 130 -0.16 -12.40 7.28
CA ALA A 130 0.72 -11.26 7.03
C ALA A 130 1.20 -11.27 5.58
N TYR A 131 1.39 -10.08 5.03
CA TYR A 131 1.73 -9.87 3.63
C TYR A 131 2.75 -8.75 3.48
N LYS A 132 3.76 -8.97 2.63
CA LYS A 132 4.58 -7.89 2.08
C LYS A 132 3.80 -7.20 0.96
N LEU A 133 3.87 -5.87 0.92
CA LEU A 133 3.38 -5.07 -0.19
C LEU A 133 4.50 -4.89 -1.23
N LEU A 134 4.18 -5.06 -2.51
CA LEU A 134 5.10 -4.91 -3.63
C LEU A 134 4.54 -3.93 -4.66
N TYR A 135 5.46 -3.28 -5.38
CA TYR A 135 5.20 -2.52 -6.60
C TYR A 135 5.76 -3.29 -7.80
N CYS A 136 4.92 -3.57 -8.77
CA CYS A 136 5.23 -4.29 -10.00
C CYS A 136 5.17 -3.35 -11.19
N GLY A 137 6.18 -3.41 -12.04
CA GLY A 137 6.24 -2.65 -13.29
C GLY A 137 7.37 -3.15 -14.18
N SER A 138 7.34 -2.74 -15.44
CA SER A 138 8.48 -2.90 -16.35
C SER A 138 9.54 -1.83 -16.04
N GLU A 139 10.81 -2.19 -16.14
CA GLU A 139 11.90 -1.23 -16.26
C GLU A 139 12.31 -1.18 -17.74
N ASP A 140 12.24 0.03 -18.33
CA ASP A 140 12.68 0.43 -19.67
C ASP A 140 12.76 -0.68 -20.75
N GLU A 141 11.81 -0.63 -21.71
CA GLU A 141 11.78 -1.39 -22.97
C GLU A 141 11.69 -2.93 -22.88
N GLU A 142 11.79 -3.54 -21.69
CA GLU A 142 11.59 -4.98 -21.50
C GLU A 142 10.15 -5.35 -21.11
N GLU A 143 9.59 -6.41 -21.72
CA GLU A 143 8.23 -6.92 -21.44
C GLU A 143 8.11 -7.62 -20.07
N GLU A 144 9.22 -7.79 -19.32
CA GLU A 144 9.19 -8.51 -18.05
C GLU A 144 8.68 -7.62 -16.90
N ILE A 145 7.62 -8.07 -16.22
CA ILE A 145 7.09 -7.39 -15.04
C ILE A 145 7.96 -7.76 -13.83
N ILE A 146 8.67 -6.78 -13.28
CA ILE A 146 9.50 -6.96 -12.08
C ILE A 146 8.77 -6.36 -10.88
N CYS A 147 8.56 -7.18 -9.85
CA CYS A 147 7.99 -6.75 -8.57
C CYS A 147 9.09 -6.44 -7.55
N LYS A 148 8.99 -5.27 -6.90
CA LYS A 148 9.92 -4.79 -5.88
C LYS A 148 9.17 -4.52 -4.58
N ASP A 149 9.78 -4.84 -3.45
CA ASP A 149 9.17 -4.56 -2.14
C ASP A 149 8.89 -3.06 -1.97
N ILE A 150 7.76 -2.76 -1.31
CA ILE A 150 7.49 -1.45 -0.72
C ILE A 150 7.91 -1.52 0.74
N GLY A 151 8.78 -0.61 1.14
CA GLY A 151 9.32 -0.51 2.49
C GLY A 151 9.06 0.84 3.13
N ILE A 152 9.55 0.99 4.36
CA ILE A 152 9.41 2.21 5.15
C ILE A 152 10.72 2.98 5.20
N PHE A 153 10.64 4.28 4.91
CA PHE A 153 11.73 5.24 5.08
C PHE A 153 11.31 6.35 6.03
N ARG A 154 12.08 6.53 7.10
CA ARG A 154 11.89 7.67 8.01
C ARG A 154 12.61 8.89 7.45
N ASP A 155 11.86 9.94 7.18
CA ASP A 155 12.43 11.20 6.69
C ASP A 155 12.97 12.07 7.83
N GLN A 156 13.49 13.25 7.48
CA GLN A 156 14.07 14.21 8.43
C GLN A 156 13.02 14.88 9.32
N GLU A 157 11.76 14.91 8.89
CA GLU A 157 10.62 15.46 9.66
C GLU A 157 10.00 14.40 10.58
N GLY A 158 10.43 13.14 10.46
CA GLY A 158 10.02 12.03 11.29
C GLY A 158 8.91 11.15 10.70
N TYR A 159 8.38 11.49 9.53
CA TYR A 159 7.36 10.70 8.84
C TYR A 159 7.94 9.37 8.34
N GLN A 160 7.14 8.31 8.44
CA GLN A 160 7.47 6.98 7.93
C GLN A 160 6.87 6.78 6.53
N ARG A 161 7.54 7.32 5.51
CA ARG A 161 7.09 7.27 4.11
C ARG A 161 7.15 5.85 3.55
N LEU A 162 6.16 5.49 2.74
CA LEU A 162 6.21 4.28 1.93
C LEU A 162 7.03 4.56 0.67
N ILE A 163 8.04 3.73 0.43
CA ILE A 163 8.93 3.85 -0.73
C ILE A 163 9.15 2.49 -1.39
N VAL A 164 9.44 2.48 -2.70
CA VAL A 164 9.94 1.27 -3.36
C VAL A 164 11.39 1.04 -2.92
N SER A 165 11.64 -0.06 -2.20
CA SER A 165 12.92 -0.33 -1.54
C SER A 165 13.09 -1.82 -1.26
N ARG A 166 14.26 -2.38 -1.59
CA ARG A 166 14.66 -3.75 -1.20
C ARG A 166 15.00 -3.90 0.29
N LYS A 167 14.87 -2.83 1.08
CA LYS A 167 15.17 -2.79 2.52
C LYS A 167 13.91 -2.46 3.30
N ASN A 168 13.77 -3.09 4.47
CA ASN A 168 12.68 -2.88 5.43
C ASN A 168 11.28 -3.01 4.79
N PRO A 169 10.94 -4.18 4.21
CA PRO A 169 9.66 -4.38 3.57
C PRO A 169 8.52 -4.15 4.56
N LEU A 170 7.47 -3.47 4.10
CA LEU A 170 6.26 -3.25 4.87
C LEU A 170 5.48 -4.56 4.95
N VAL A 171 5.30 -5.07 6.17
CA VAL A 171 4.51 -6.27 6.44
C VAL A 171 3.22 -5.88 7.16
N VAL A 172 2.08 -6.21 6.56
CA VAL A 172 0.75 -5.81 7.03
C VAL A 172 -0.22 -6.97 6.96
N GLY A 173 -1.34 -6.85 7.68
CA GLY A 173 -2.52 -7.67 7.48
C GLY A 173 -3.71 -6.79 7.14
N PHE A 174 -4.72 -7.39 6.54
CA PHE A 174 -5.96 -6.70 6.20
C PHE A 174 -6.91 -6.76 7.38
N LYS A 175 -7.31 -5.61 7.91
CA LYS A 175 -8.40 -5.52 8.89
C LYS A 175 -9.61 -4.96 8.18
N LYS A 176 -10.70 -5.73 8.11
CA LYS A 176 -11.91 -5.31 7.41
C LYS A 176 -12.50 -4.05 8.06
N VAL A 177 -12.95 -3.09 7.24
CA VAL A 177 -13.74 -1.96 7.75
C VAL A 177 -15.15 -2.47 8.02
N GLU A 178 -15.60 -2.38 9.26
CA GLU A 178 -16.98 -2.72 9.60
C GLU A 178 -17.91 -1.61 9.13
N SER A 179 -19.00 -2.00 8.48
CA SER A 179 -20.10 -1.09 8.17
C SER A 179 -20.83 -0.79 9.47
N SER A 180 -20.94 0.50 9.83
CA SER A 180 -21.80 0.96 10.92
C SER A 180 -23.27 0.69 10.62
#